data_AF-A0A5C8HYP2-F1
#
_entry.id   AF-A0A5C8HYP2-F1
#
_cell.length_a   1.000
_cell.length_b   1.000
_cell.length_c   1.000
_cell.angle_alpha   90.00
_cell.angle_beta   90.00
_cell.angle_gamma   90.00
#
_symmetry.space_group_name_H-M   'P 1'
#
loop_
_entity.id
_entity.type
_entity.pdbx_description
1 polymer ?
#
loop_
_entity_poly.entity_id
_entity_poly.type
_entity_poly.pdbx_seq_one_letter_code
_entity_poly.pdbx_strand_id
1 'polypeptide(L)'
;MSYRTADETAEHGARRITLRVAAPFDELRARIEAEVPELDRADLDAVAQGRTPWDDFVRGLSWEAPNGFVRLPTDDLGRVLSVAGRDAAAVGYRLMDWAAAARIHRIEPAALLYLPVRMLLVARGDEVALTLEQPGLHLASFGLNKLTQAGVELDRRLGDLLEALDIARPAALRR
;
A
#
# COMPACT_ATOMS: atom_id res chain seq x y z
N MET A 1 0.35 29.80 23.50
CA MET A 1 -0.53 29.79 22.32
C MET A 1 -1.39 28.54 22.43
N SER A 2 -2.71 28.68 22.59
CA SER A 2 -3.62 27.52 22.60
C SER A 2 -4.35 27.44 21.27
N TYR A 3 -4.39 26.24 20.68
CA TYR A 3 -5.19 25.98 19.49
C TYR A 3 -6.64 25.72 19.93
N ARG A 4 -7.61 26.28 19.20
CA ARG A 4 -9.02 25.92 19.36
C ARG A 4 -9.28 24.63 18.60
N THR A 5 -9.97 23.70 19.23
CA THR A 5 -10.26 22.37 18.67
C THR A 5 -11.76 22.11 18.71
N ALA A 6 -12.27 21.50 17.66
CA ALA A 6 -13.57 20.83 17.62
C ALA A 6 -13.32 19.41 17.11
N ASP A 7 -14.05 18.43 17.62
CA ASP A 7 -13.94 17.02 17.26
C ASP A 7 -15.06 16.57 16.32
N GLU A 8 -14.68 15.82 15.30
CA GLU A 8 -15.60 15.09 14.42
C GLU A 8 -15.12 13.64 14.37
N THR A 9 -16.05 12.69 14.45
CA THR A 9 -15.75 11.26 14.44
C THR A 9 -16.65 10.53 13.45
N ALA A 10 -16.12 9.49 12.81
CA ALA A 10 -16.85 8.62 11.91
C ALA A 10 -16.42 7.16 12.13
N GLU A 11 -17.38 6.29 12.43
CA GLU A 11 -17.16 4.85 12.47
C GLU A 11 -17.25 4.26 11.06
N HIS A 12 -16.32 3.37 10.71
CA HIS A 12 -16.39 2.65 9.45
C HIS A 12 -15.79 1.24 9.58
N GLY A 13 -16.27 0.34 8.72
CA GLY A 13 -15.73 -1.02 8.63
C GLY A 13 -14.38 -1.06 7.90
N ALA A 14 -13.56 -2.03 8.27
CA ALA A 14 -12.33 -2.40 7.56
C ALA A 14 -12.30 -3.91 7.35
N ARG A 15 -11.58 -4.36 6.32
CA ARG A 15 -11.36 -5.80 6.08
C ARG A 15 -9.87 -6.06 5.99
N ARG A 16 -9.37 -6.81 6.97
CA ARG A 16 -8.04 -7.40 6.95
C ARG A 16 -8.06 -8.71 6.17
N ILE A 17 -7.13 -8.85 5.24
CA ILE A 17 -6.91 -10.03 4.42
C ILE A 17 -5.56 -10.61 4.85
N THR A 18 -5.53 -11.89 5.22
CA THR A 18 -4.28 -12.61 5.53
C THR A 18 -4.20 -13.85 4.66
N LEU A 19 -3.10 -13.98 3.93
CA LEU A 19 -2.78 -15.09 3.06
C LEU A 19 -1.61 -15.85 3.68
N ARG A 20 -1.72 -17.18 3.70
CA ARG A 20 -0.62 -18.07 4.06
C ARG A 20 0.03 -18.51 2.76
N VAL A 21 1.29 -18.15 2.59
CA VAL A 21 2.06 -18.42 1.39
C VAL A 21 3.13 -19.43 1.77
N ALA A 22 3.10 -20.60 1.15
CA ALA A 22 4.12 -21.62 1.33
C ALA A 22 5.37 -21.22 0.53
N ALA A 23 6.24 -20.42 1.15
CA ALA A 23 7.47 -19.92 0.57
C ALA A 23 8.48 -19.57 1.69
N PRO A 24 9.79 -19.67 1.43
CA PRO A 24 10.80 -19.06 2.29
C PRO A 24 10.59 -17.55 2.40
N PHE A 25 10.77 -17.01 3.61
CA PHE A 25 10.51 -15.59 3.90
C PHE A 25 11.31 -14.65 3.00
N ASP A 26 12.62 -14.87 2.89
CA ASP A 26 13.51 -14.02 2.11
C ASP A 26 13.25 -14.11 0.60
N GLU A 27 12.83 -15.28 0.11
CA GLU A 27 12.47 -15.47 -1.29
C GLU A 27 11.21 -14.68 -1.66
N LEU A 28 10.15 -14.80 -0.86
CA LEU A 28 8.92 -14.04 -1.10
C LEU A 28 9.15 -12.53 -0.94
N ARG A 29 9.95 -12.12 0.05
CA ARG A 29 10.38 -10.73 0.23
C ARG A 29 11.08 -10.20 -1.03
N ALA A 30 12.08 -10.91 -1.53
CA ALA A 30 12.84 -10.49 -2.71
C ALA A 30 11.92 -10.38 -3.94
N ARG A 31 10.98 -11.32 -4.10
CA ARG A 31 10.00 -11.29 -5.20
C ARG A 31 9.07 -10.08 -5.12
N ILE A 32 8.57 -9.76 -3.92
CA ILE A 32 7.75 -8.55 -3.71
C ILE A 32 8.56 -7.30 -4.05
N GLU A 33 9.77 -7.17 -3.53
CA GLU A 33 10.59 -5.98 -3.75
C GLU A 33 10.99 -5.78 -5.23
N ALA A 34 11.02 -6.86 -6.02
CA ALA A 34 11.20 -6.80 -7.47
C ALA A 34 9.93 -6.35 -8.21
N GLU A 35 8.74 -6.81 -7.80
CA GLU A 35 7.46 -6.43 -8.41
C GLU A 35 7.00 -5.02 -8.03
N VAL A 36 7.37 -4.54 -6.83
CA VAL A 36 7.10 -3.19 -6.34
C VAL A 36 8.41 -2.47 -6.01
N PRO A 37 9.11 -1.92 -7.03
CA PRO A 37 10.39 -1.25 -6.82
C PRO A 37 10.26 -0.07 -5.85
N GLU A 38 11.36 0.23 -5.13
CA GLU A 38 11.41 1.40 -4.25
C GLU A 38 11.44 2.68 -5.07
N LEU A 39 10.60 3.63 -4.69
CA LEU A 39 10.62 4.96 -5.26
C LEU A 39 11.80 5.77 -4.74
N ASP A 40 12.61 6.34 -5.64
CA ASP A 40 13.68 7.26 -5.26
C ASP A 40 13.09 8.58 -4.70
N ARG A 41 13.63 9.02 -3.58
CA ARG A 41 13.28 10.31 -2.99
C ARG A 41 13.66 11.48 -3.91
N ALA A 42 14.72 11.34 -4.69
CA ALA A 42 15.16 12.36 -5.63
C ALA A 42 14.11 12.63 -6.72
N ASP A 43 13.37 11.61 -7.17
CA ASP A 43 12.29 11.76 -8.15
C ASP A 43 11.12 12.57 -7.57
N LEU A 44 10.75 12.29 -6.31
CA LEU A 44 9.74 13.07 -5.60
C LEU A 44 10.15 14.54 -5.45
N ASP A 45 11.40 14.77 -5.08
CA ASP A 45 11.91 16.13 -4.91
C ASP A 45 12.01 16.86 -6.26
N ALA A 46 12.31 16.15 -7.36
CA ALA A 46 12.30 16.71 -8.71
C ALA A 46 10.90 17.14 -9.15
N VAL A 47 9.87 16.33 -8.88
CA VAL A 47 8.46 16.69 -9.14
C VAL A 47 8.02 17.88 -8.28
N ALA A 48 8.32 17.86 -6.98
CA ALA A 48 7.95 18.94 -6.07
C ALA A 48 8.59 20.29 -6.43
N GLN A 49 9.78 20.26 -7.04
CA GLN A 49 10.50 21.45 -7.52
C GLN A 49 10.14 21.84 -8.95
N GLY A 50 9.22 21.13 -9.61
CA GLY A 50 8.80 21.39 -10.98
C GLY A 50 9.85 21.03 -12.05
N ARG A 51 10.89 20.27 -11.68
CA ARG A 51 11.93 19.79 -12.61
C ARG A 51 11.45 18.61 -13.45
N THR A 52 10.46 17.87 -12.95
CA THR A 52 9.78 16.79 -13.68
C THR A 52 8.28 17.09 -13.73
N PRO A 53 7.66 17.21 -14.92
CA PRO A 53 6.22 17.36 -15.03
C PRO A 53 5.46 16.18 -14.41
N TRP A 54 4.30 16.45 -13.80
CA TRP A 54 3.51 15.43 -13.11
C TRP A 54 3.16 14.24 -14.02
N ASP A 55 2.72 14.52 -15.25
CA ASP A 55 2.32 13.46 -16.19
C ASP A 55 3.53 12.61 -16.63
N ASP A 56 4.73 13.20 -16.69
CA ASP A 56 5.96 12.49 -17.03
C ASP A 56 6.37 11.56 -15.89
N PHE A 57 6.27 12.05 -14.64
CA PHE A 57 6.51 11.24 -13.44
C PHE A 57 5.58 10.04 -13.38
N VAL A 58 4.27 10.24 -13.50
CA VAL A 58 3.29 9.14 -13.46
C VAL A 58 3.51 8.14 -14.60
N ARG A 59 3.83 8.62 -15.82
CA ARG A 59 4.18 7.72 -16.93
C ARG A 59 5.45 6.93 -16.66
N GLY A 60 6.49 7.57 -16.11
CA GLY A 60 7.73 6.89 -15.70
C GLY A 60 7.46 5.71 -14.77
N LEU A 61 6.67 5.94 -13.71
CA LEU A 61 6.29 4.90 -12.76
C LEU A 61 5.51 3.74 -13.41
N SER A 62 4.67 4.01 -14.41
CA SER A 62 3.92 2.95 -15.08
C SER A 62 4.79 1.98 -15.88
N TRP A 63 6.00 2.41 -16.29
CA TRP A 63 6.98 1.54 -16.93
C TRP A 63 7.73 0.67 -15.93
N GLU A 64 8.06 1.23 -14.76
CA GLU A 64 8.84 0.55 -13.72
C GLU A 64 7.99 -0.38 -12.85
N ALA A 65 6.72 -0.02 -12.65
CA ALA A 65 5.75 -0.79 -11.87
C ALA A 65 4.46 -0.97 -12.67
N PRO A 66 4.37 -1.99 -13.54
CA PRO A 66 3.18 -2.24 -14.37
C PRO A 66 1.89 -2.48 -13.55
N ASN A 67 2.02 -2.96 -12.31
CA ASN A 67 0.90 -3.11 -11.36
C ASN A 67 0.42 -1.76 -10.76
N GLY A 68 1.13 -0.66 -11.04
CA GLY A 68 0.81 0.70 -10.63
C GLY A 68 1.26 1.07 -9.21
N PHE A 69 1.88 0.14 -8.48
CA PHE A 69 2.41 0.39 -7.14
C PHE A 69 3.93 0.47 -7.14
N VAL A 70 4.45 1.54 -6.54
CA VAL A 70 5.83 1.58 -6.04
C VAL A 70 5.82 1.47 -4.53
N ARG A 71 6.89 0.97 -3.92
CA ARG A 71 7.01 1.00 -2.46
C ARG A 71 7.73 2.26 -2.00
N LEU A 72 7.22 2.87 -0.93
CA LEU A 72 7.97 3.82 -0.12
C LEU A 72 8.98 3.05 0.75
N PRO A 73 9.91 3.74 1.45
CA PRO A 73 10.91 3.07 2.29
C PRO A 73 10.30 2.01 3.20
N THR A 74 10.91 0.83 3.17
CA THR A 74 10.46 -0.40 3.85
C THR A 74 10.76 -0.34 5.34
N ASP A 75 9.84 -0.88 6.15
CA ASP A 75 9.98 -0.97 7.60
C ASP A 75 10.46 -2.39 8.00
N ASP A 76 11.74 -2.54 8.37
CA ASP A 76 12.28 -3.81 8.92
C ASP A 76 11.88 -3.97 10.40
N LEU A 77 10.64 -4.36 10.61
CA LEU A 77 9.99 -4.45 11.92
C LEU A 77 10.59 -5.58 12.77
N GLY A 78 10.88 -6.73 12.15
CA GLY A 78 11.39 -7.92 12.84
C GLY A 78 12.72 -7.63 13.53
N ARG A 79 13.62 -6.89 12.87
CA ARG A 79 14.92 -6.52 13.45
C ARG A 79 14.80 -5.70 14.73
N VAL A 80 13.79 -4.85 14.84
CA VAL A 80 13.55 -4.01 16.03
C VAL A 80 12.76 -4.78 17.08
N LEU A 81 11.70 -5.48 16.67
CA LEU A 81 10.78 -6.14 17.59
C LEU A 81 11.33 -7.45 18.17
N SER A 82 12.36 -8.06 17.56
CA SER A 82 13.07 -9.19 18.15
C SER A 82 13.68 -8.85 19.51
N VAL A 83 14.10 -7.60 19.72
CA VAL A 83 14.57 -7.07 21.01
C VAL A 83 13.48 -7.16 22.09
N ALA A 84 12.21 -7.08 21.71
CA ALA A 84 11.06 -7.21 22.62
C ALA A 84 10.64 -8.66 22.90
N GLY A 85 11.42 -9.65 22.44
CA GLY A 85 11.31 -11.05 22.87
C GLY A 85 10.56 -12.00 21.94
N ARG A 86 10.06 -11.53 20.79
CA ARG A 86 9.56 -12.43 19.73
C ARG A 86 10.49 -12.36 18.52
N ASP A 87 11.29 -13.40 18.36
CA ASP A 87 12.15 -13.56 17.20
C ASP A 87 11.36 -14.16 16.03
N ALA A 88 10.84 -13.28 15.18
CA ALA A 88 10.20 -13.64 13.92
C ALA A 88 10.52 -12.57 12.89
N ALA A 89 11.02 -12.98 11.72
CA ALA A 89 11.23 -12.07 10.60
C ALA A 89 9.88 -11.41 10.24
N ALA A 90 9.89 -10.08 10.16
CA ALA A 90 8.71 -9.30 9.84
C ALA A 90 9.11 -8.03 9.09
N VAL A 91 8.42 -7.73 7.99
CA VAL A 91 8.69 -6.57 7.15
C VAL A 91 7.39 -5.90 6.75
N GLY A 92 7.34 -4.57 6.90
CA GLY A 92 6.21 -3.73 6.52
C GLY A 92 6.50 -2.99 5.22
N TYR A 93 5.57 -3.05 4.28
CA TYR A 93 5.60 -2.31 3.03
C TYR A 93 4.50 -1.25 3.00
N ARG A 94 4.82 -0.14 2.36
CA ARG A 94 3.92 0.97 2.07
C ARG A 94 3.85 1.17 0.56
N LEU A 95 2.78 0.70 -0.05
CA LEU A 95 2.57 0.68 -1.49
C LEU A 95 1.81 1.93 -1.93
N MET A 96 2.39 2.70 -2.84
CA MET A 96 1.84 3.96 -3.33
C MET A 96 1.51 3.87 -4.81
N ASP A 97 0.28 4.23 -5.15
CA ASP A 97 -0.11 4.61 -6.51
C ASP A 97 -0.28 6.13 -6.54
N TRP A 98 0.68 6.83 -7.14
CA TRP A 98 0.70 8.30 -7.16
C TRP A 98 -0.41 8.90 -8.01
N ALA A 99 -0.84 8.21 -9.07
CA ALA A 99 -1.95 8.67 -9.91
C ALA A 99 -3.27 8.59 -9.12
N ALA A 100 -3.49 7.48 -8.41
CA ALA A 100 -4.62 7.33 -7.51
C ALA A 100 -4.58 8.35 -6.38
N ALA A 101 -3.42 8.55 -5.74
CA ALA A 101 -3.23 9.52 -4.66
C ALA A 101 -3.58 10.96 -5.11
N ALA A 102 -3.10 11.40 -6.28
CA ALA A 102 -3.43 12.74 -6.80
C ALA A 102 -4.93 12.89 -7.10
N ARG A 103 -5.57 11.85 -7.63
CA ARG A 103 -7.02 11.86 -7.87
C ARG A 103 -7.80 11.90 -6.55
N ILE A 104 -7.41 11.10 -5.57
CA ILE A 104 -8.05 11.06 -4.24
C ILE A 104 -7.89 12.40 -3.54
N HIS A 105 -6.68 12.98 -3.54
CA HIS A 105 -6.41 14.30 -2.98
C HIS A 105 -7.30 15.39 -3.60
N ARG A 106 -7.55 15.35 -4.91
CA ARG A 106 -8.46 16.30 -5.57
C ARG A 106 -9.93 16.12 -5.19
N ILE A 107 -10.35 14.93 -4.74
CA ILE A 107 -11.72 14.64 -4.34
C ILE A 107 -11.92 14.99 -2.86
N GLU A 108 -11.03 14.48 -2.00
CA GLU A 108 -11.08 14.63 -0.54
C GLU A 108 -9.66 14.44 0.02
N PRO A 109 -8.94 15.52 0.37
CA PRO A 109 -7.59 15.43 0.91
C PRO A 109 -7.48 14.56 2.17
N ALA A 110 -8.51 14.52 3.03
CA ALA A 110 -8.49 13.72 4.24
C ALA A 110 -8.47 12.20 3.95
N ALA A 111 -8.93 11.78 2.76
CA ALA A 111 -8.87 10.38 2.33
C ALA A 111 -7.44 9.87 2.08
N LEU A 112 -6.45 10.76 1.98
CA LEU A 112 -5.04 10.37 1.98
C LEU A 112 -4.61 9.66 3.28
N LEU A 113 -5.39 9.72 4.37
CA LEU A 113 -5.17 8.93 5.58
C LEU A 113 -4.99 7.43 5.29
N TYR A 114 -5.69 6.93 4.26
CA TYR A 114 -5.69 5.52 3.88
C TYR A 114 -4.71 5.19 2.73
N LEU A 115 -3.83 6.13 2.37
CA LEU A 115 -2.70 5.92 1.48
C LEU A 115 -1.38 6.27 2.18
N PRO A 116 -0.27 5.56 1.92
CA PRO A 116 -0.14 4.38 1.06
C PRO A 116 -0.85 3.14 1.62
N VAL A 117 -1.13 2.16 0.75
CA VAL A 117 -1.64 0.85 1.18
C VAL A 117 -0.57 0.12 2.00
N ARG A 118 -0.96 -0.51 3.09
CA ARG A 118 -0.05 -1.27 3.96
C ARG A 118 -0.10 -2.76 3.66
N MET A 119 1.08 -3.37 3.53
CA MET A 119 1.26 -4.82 3.45
C MET A 119 2.30 -5.25 4.49
N LEU A 120 2.04 -6.34 5.20
CA LEU A 120 2.90 -6.89 6.24
C LEU A 120 3.22 -8.35 5.92
N LEU A 121 4.50 -8.69 5.92
CA LEU A 121 4.96 -10.07 5.87
C LEU A 121 5.48 -10.46 7.25
N VAL A 122 5.11 -11.65 7.71
CA VAL A 122 5.61 -12.25 8.95
C VAL A 122 5.92 -13.71 8.73
N ALA A 123 7.14 -14.15 9.08
CA ALA A 123 7.52 -15.55 9.05
C ALA A 123 6.66 -16.39 10.02
N ARG A 124 6.24 -17.57 9.56
CA ARG A 124 5.37 -18.51 10.28
C ARG A 124 5.80 -19.95 9.98
N GLY A 125 6.88 -20.40 10.62
CA GLY A 125 7.46 -21.72 10.32
C GLY A 125 7.96 -21.74 8.87
N ASP A 126 7.48 -22.71 8.08
CA ASP A 126 7.81 -22.85 6.66
C ASP A 126 6.90 -22.02 5.73
N GLU A 127 6.04 -21.17 6.29
CA GLU A 127 5.14 -20.28 5.55
C GLU A 127 5.41 -18.80 5.88
N VAL A 128 4.90 -17.92 5.02
CA VAL A 128 4.78 -16.49 5.28
C VAL A 128 3.31 -16.10 5.44
N ALA A 129 2.99 -15.38 6.50
CA ALA A 129 1.73 -14.67 6.60
C ALA A 129 1.85 -13.30 5.94
N LEU A 130 1.26 -13.14 4.75
CA LEU A 130 1.10 -11.87 4.06
C LEU A 130 -0.24 -11.26 4.47
N THR A 131 -0.23 -10.08 5.08
CA THR A 131 -1.41 -9.40 5.59
C THR A 131 -1.54 -7.99 5.01
N LEU A 132 -2.75 -7.60 4.62
CA LEU A 132 -3.06 -6.26 4.15
C LEU A 132 -4.51 -5.88 4.52
N GLU A 133 -4.85 -4.60 4.44
CA GLU A 133 -6.23 -4.14 4.51
C GLU A 133 -6.77 -3.83 3.12
N GLN A 134 -8.06 -4.08 2.89
CA GLN A 134 -8.74 -3.77 1.64
C GLN A 134 -8.97 -2.25 1.51
N PRO A 135 -8.30 -1.53 0.59
CA PRO A 135 -8.45 -0.08 0.42
C PRO A 135 -9.89 0.38 0.14
N GLY A 136 -10.66 -0.42 -0.60
CA GLY A 136 -12.02 -0.11 -1.02
C GLY A 136 -12.94 0.30 0.12
N LEU A 137 -12.90 -0.42 1.24
CA LEU A 137 -13.77 -0.13 2.39
C LEU A 137 -13.37 1.17 3.10
N HIS A 138 -12.08 1.48 3.13
CA HIS A 138 -11.59 2.71 3.73
C HIS A 138 -11.99 3.94 2.90
N LEU A 139 -11.89 3.88 1.58
CA LEU A 139 -12.27 5.01 0.73
C LEU A 139 -13.80 5.15 0.59
N ALA A 140 -14.54 4.05 0.66
CA ALA A 140 -16.01 4.09 0.69
C ALA A 140 -16.57 4.75 1.97
N SER A 141 -15.80 4.77 3.07
CA SER A 141 -16.26 5.32 4.35
C SER A 141 -16.62 6.81 4.31
N PHE A 142 -16.04 7.57 3.38
CA PHE A 142 -16.31 8.99 3.18
C PHE A 142 -17.68 9.26 2.53
N GLY A 143 -18.40 8.22 2.08
CA GLY A 143 -19.71 8.38 1.44
C GLY A 143 -19.68 9.05 0.05
N LEU A 144 -18.49 9.24 -0.53
CA LEU A 144 -18.31 9.85 -1.84
C LEU A 144 -18.18 8.77 -2.92
N ASN A 145 -19.11 8.75 -3.89
CA ASN A 145 -19.10 7.76 -4.99
C ASN A 145 -17.78 7.72 -5.76
N LYS A 146 -17.15 8.88 -5.99
CA LYS A 146 -15.85 8.97 -6.67
C LYS A 146 -14.72 8.30 -5.87
N LEU A 147 -14.75 8.38 -4.54
CA LEU A 147 -13.78 7.68 -3.68
C LEU A 147 -14.08 6.18 -3.60
N THR A 148 -15.35 5.80 -3.56
CA THR A 148 -15.75 4.39 -3.61
C THR A 148 -15.20 3.72 -4.88
N GLN A 149 -15.34 4.38 -6.04
CA GLN A 149 -14.78 3.90 -7.30
C GLN A 149 -13.25 3.85 -7.28
N ALA A 150 -12.59 4.85 -6.67
CA ALA A 150 -11.14 4.84 -6.51
C ALA A 150 -10.66 3.67 -5.65
N GLY A 151 -11.40 3.33 -4.59
CA GLY A 151 -11.12 2.20 -3.73
C GLY A 151 -11.28 0.85 -4.42
N VAL A 152 -12.32 0.67 -5.23
CA VAL A 152 -12.50 -0.55 -6.05
C VAL A 152 -11.34 -0.72 -7.03
N GLU A 153 -10.88 0.37 -7.67
CA GLU A 153 -9.73 0.31 -8.56
C GLU A 153 -8.44 -0.13 -7.84
N LEU A 154 -8.20 0.38 -6.63
CA LEU A 154 -7.07 -0.03 -5.80
C LEU A 154 -7.18 -1.49 -5.34
N ASP A 155 -8.38 -1.95 -4.99
CA ASP A 155 -8.63 -3.35 -4.65
C ASP A 155 -8.25 -4.27 -5.83
N ARG A 156 -8.68 -3.90 -7.05
CA ARG A 156 -8.35 -4.65 -8.27
C ARG A 156 -6.85 -4.69 -8.52
N ARG A 157 -6.16 -3.55 -8.43
CA ARG A 157 -4.69 -3.46 -8.61
C ARG A 157 -3.92 -4.28 -7.57
N LEU A 158 -4.37 -4.31 -6.32
CA LEU A 158 -3.79 -5.21 -5.31
C LEU A 158 -4.01 -6.67 -5.67
N GLY A 159 -5.19 -7.02 -6.20
CA GLY A 159 -5.45 -8.35 -6.73
C GLY A 159 -4.52 -8.72 -7.88
N ASP A 160 -4.29 -7.79 -8.82
CA ASP A 160 -3.36 -7.97 -9.94
C ASP A 160 -1.91 -8.16 -9.46
N LEU A 161 -1.46 -7.36 -8.48
CA LEU A 161 -0.15 -7.51 -7.84
C LEU A 161 0.03 -8.89 -7.20
N LEU A 162 -0.97 -9.38 -6.47
CA LEU A 162 -0.90 -10.71 -5.86
C LEU A 162 -0.79 -11.80 -6.93
N GLU A 163 -1.51 -11.69 -8.04
CA GLU A 163 -1.40 -12.65 -9.14
C GLU A 163 -0.02 -12.62 -9.82
N ALA A 164 0.58 -11.44 -9.99
CA ALA A 164 1.96 -11.32 -10.51
C ALA A 164 2.99 -12.00 -9.59
N LEU A 165 2.70 -12.07 -8.28
CA LEU A 165 3.49 -12.79 -7.29
C LEU A 165 3.18 -14.30 -7.23
N ASP A 166 2.37 -14.84 -8.14
CA ASP A 166 1.80 -16.20 -8.11
C ASP A 166 0.99 -16.50 -6.84
N ILE A 167 0.44 -15.47 -6.20
CA ILE A 167 -0.43 -15.61 -5.02
C ILE A 167 -1.89 -15.51 -5.47
N ALA A 168 -2.71 -16.48 -5.04
CA ALA A 168 -4.11 -16.52 -5.41
C ALA A 168 -4.87 -15.24 -5.01
N ARG A 169 -5.55 -14.62 -5.98
CA ARG A 169 -6.37 -13.42 -5.74
C ARG A 169 -7.49 -13.70 -4.73
N PRO A 170 -7.50 -13.00 -3.59
CA PRO A 170 -8.57 -13.12 -2.60
C PRO A 170 -9.91 -12.65 -3.17
N ALA A 171 -11.01 -13.28 -2.78
CA ALA A 171 -12.35 -12.91 -3.25
C ALA A 171 -12.70 -11.43 -2.97
N ALA A 172 -12.14 -10.87 -1.90
CA ALA A 172 -12.31 -9.47 -1.51
C ALA A 172 -11.67 -8.47 -2.51
N LEU A 173 -10.75 -8.90 -3.36
CA LEU A 173 -10.00 -8.07 -4.32
C LEU A 173 -10.35 -8.36 -5.80
N ARG A 174 -11.50 -9.03 -6.04
CA ARG A 174 -11.96 -9.42 -7.39
C ARG A 174 -12.83 -8.40 -8.10
N ARG A 175 -13.32 -7.40 -7.37
CA ARG A 175 -14.29 -6.42 -7.88
C ARG A 175 -13.59 -5.15 -8.31
#